data_AF-A0A5N5NWE2-F1
#
_entry.id   AF-A0A5N5NWE2-F1
#
_cell.length_a   1.000
_cell.length_b   1.000
_cell.length_c   1.000
_cell.angle_alpha   90.00
_cell.angle_beta   90.00
_cell.angle_gamma   90.00
#
_symmetry.space_group_name_H-M   'P 1'
#
loop_
_entity.id
_entity.type
_entity.pdbx_description
1 polymer ?
#
loop_
_entity_poly.entity_id
_entity_poly.type
_entity_poly.pdbx_seq_one_letter_code
_entity_poly.pdbx_strand_id
1 'polypeptide(L)'
;MTLAGAVTGLKFDWVDGVAGTQVHDRVLPPDSLDSDISKGNIGSWRAHMNALRTVVEQNLSTALILEDDIDWDIRLKHQLQNFSLATRHYLHHTSSPSTQPPKFNTLSLPSLRSPPLSPPHPYGRGWDVLWLGHCGTSFPSPIPPSSSSSSSPSSSALRVSLPNDHTVPSHANLRPHPFALPDAELISSYPPHTRVIHAPGLNTTCTQSYAVSHAGARKLLYKFGTESFTKGWDLMLGEWCAGVYSHGQGRGAEADGKKGRREAEGEEARCITVQPPLFAQHYGRGGASDITAPGGGYIDRGREMTPYVRLSVRLNMGRLVRGDGEGELEDQWPD
;
A
#
# COMPACT_ATOMS: atom_id res chain seq x y z
N MET A 1 18.84 -2.77 5.22
CA MET A 1 17.79 -2.50 6.23
C MET A 1 18.14 -2.91 7.67
N THR A 2 18.93 -3.95 7.94
CA THR A 2 19.21 -4.40 9.33
C THR A 2 19.68 -3.28 10.26
N LEU A 3 20.67 -2.49 9.83
CA LEU A 3 21.16 -1.36 10.62
C LEU A 3 20.10 -0.26 10.80
N ALA A 4 19.37 0.07 9.73
CA ALA A 4 18.24 1.00 9.79
C ALA A 4 17.20 0.58 10.83
N GLY A 5 16.82 -0.70 10.84
CA GLY A 5 15.94 -1.25 11.86
C GLY A 5 16.54 -1.13 13.26
N ALA A 6 17.80 -1.49 13.45
CA ALA A 6 18.46 -1.43 14.75
C ALA A 6 18.44 0.00 15.34
N VAL A 7 18.77 1.02 14.54
CA VAL A 7 18.83 2.41 15.01
C VAL A 7 17.45 3.04 15.22
N THR A 8 16.40 2.57 14.53
CA THR A 8 15.02 3.04 14.76
C THR A 8 14.18 2.10 15.64
N GLY A 9 14.78 1.04 16.16
CA GLY A 9 14.13 0.03 17.00
C GLY A 9 13.01 -0.74 16.29
N LEU A 10 13.29 -1.22 15.08
CA LEU A 10 12.51 -2.20 14.32
C LEU A 10 13.31 -3.50 14.21
N LYS A 11 12.59 -4.63 14.17
CA LYS A 11 13.15 -5.95 13.91
C LYS A 11 12.47 -6.52 12.67
N PHE A 12 13.23 -7.26 11.88
CA PHE A 12 12.76 -7.84 10.63
C PHE A 12 12.99 -9.34 10.64
N ASP A 13 11.98 -10.05 10.14
CA ASP A 13 12.11 -11.42 9.69
C ASP A 13 12.23 -11.39 8.17
N TRP A 14 13.18 -12.14 7.63
CA TRP A 14 13.52 -12.09 6.21
C TRP A 14 12.78 -13.18 5.43
N VAL A 15 12.24 -12.80 4.27
CA VAL A 15 11.72 -13.70 3.26
C VAL A 15 12.53 -13.48 2.00
N ASP A 16 13.12 -14.55 1.46
CA ASP A 16 13.97 -14.44 0.28
C ASP A 16 13.16 -14.00 -0.94
N GLY A 17 13.74 -13.08 -1.71
CA GLY A 17 13.30 -12.79 -3.06
C GLY A 17 13.45 -14.03 -3.96
N VAL A 18 12.64 -14.09 -5.01
CA VAL A 18 12.66 -15.24 -5.94
C VAL A 18 13.00 -14.75 -7.33
N ALA A 19 14.04 -15.33 -7.94
CA ALA A 19 14.31 -15.08 -9.34
C ALA A 19 13.22 -15.75 -10.19
N GLY A 20 12.53 -15.02 -11.06
CA GLY A 20 11.43 -15.60 -11.83
C GLY A 20 11.86 -16.69 -12.82
N THR A 21 13.15 -16.76 -13.16
CA THR A 21 13.73 -17.89 -13.91
C THR A 21 13.69 -19.22 -13.14
N GLN A 22 13.57 -19.18 -11.82
CA GLN A 22 13.43 -20.35 -10.95
C GLN A 22 11.96 -20.78 -10.76
N VAL A 23 10.99 -19.96 -11.19
CA VAL A 23 9.56 -20.27 -11.08
C VAL A 23 9.11 -20.98 -12.35
N HIS A 24 8.68 -22.23 -12.20
CA HIS A 24 8.21 -23.02 -13.33
C HIS A 24 6.80 -22.57 -13.76
N ASP A 25 6.57 -22.41 -15.06
CA ASP A 25 5.29 -21.93 -15.60
C ASP A 25 4.08 -22.80 -15.16
N ARG A 26 4.27 -24.10 -14.87
CA ARG A 26 3.23 -25.02 -14.38
C ARG A 26 2.66 -24.68 -13.00
N VAL A 27 3.33 -23.82 -12.24
CA VAL A 27 2.90 -23.41 -10.89
C VAL A 27 2.30 -22.00 -10.88
N LEU A 28 2.15 -21.39 -12.05
CA LEU A 28 1.45 -20.12 -12.20
C LEU A 28 -0.07 -20.36 -12.28
N PRO A 29 -0.90 -19.39 -11.84
CA PRO A 29 -2.35 -19.46 -12.04
C PRO A 29 -2.73 -19.66 -13.52
N PRO A 30 -3.83 -20.37 -13.82
CA PRO A 30 -4.16 -20.77 -15.19
C PRO A 30 -4.33 -19.60 -16.17
N ASP A 31 -4.86 -18.46 -15.71
CA ASP A 31 -5.08 -17.26 -16.54
C ASP A 31 -3.79 -16.50 -16.89
N SER A 32 -2.65 -16.92 -16.34
CA SER A 32 -1.33 -16.38 -16.69
C SER A 32 -0.85 -16.82 -18.08
N LEU A 33 -1.38 -17.94 -18.62
CA LEU A 33 -0.93 -18.50 -19.89
C LEU A 33 -1.16 -17.56 -21.08
N ASP A 34 -2.21 -16.75 -21.01
CA ASP A 34 -2.56 -15.78 -22.05
C ASP A 34 -1.93 -14.40 -21.81
N SER A 35 -1.11 -14.25 -20.76
CA SER A 35 -0.50 -13.00 -20.33
C SER A 35 1.02 -13.01 -20.56
N ASP A 36 1.54 -11.98 -21.23
CA ASP A 36 3.00 -11.80 -21.39
C ASP A 36 3.60 -11.15 -20.13
N ILE A 37 3.85 -11.99 -19.11
CA ILE A 37 4.38 -11.54 -17.81
C ILE A 37 5.90 -11.70 -17.79
N SER A 38 6.61 -10.60 -17.53
CA SER A 38 8.07 -10.63 -17.41
C SER A 38 8.54 -11.60 -16.30
N LYS A 39 9.72 -12.19 -16.47
CA LYS A 39 10.33 -13.03 -15.42
C LYS A 39 10.55 -12.25 -14.12
N GLY A 40 10.86 -10.95 -14.19
CA GLY A 40 10.93 -10.09 -13.02
C GLY A 40 9.61 -10.05 -12.23
N ASN A 41 8.48 -9.84 -12.92
CA ASN A 41 7.15 -9.84 -12.30
C ASN A 41 6.75 -11.22 -11.75
N ILE A 42 7.12 -12.31 -12.42
CA ILE A 42 6.93 -13.69 -11.92
C ILE A 42 7.68 -13.89 -10.60
N GLY A 43 8.93 -13.42 -10.51
CA GLY A 43 9.74 -13.49 -9.31
C GLY A 43 9.15 -12.70 -8.15
N SER A 44 8.81 -11.43 -8.42
CA SER A 44 8.12 -10.55 -7.47
C SER A 44 6.84 -11.18 -6.92
N TRP A 45 5.92 -11.59 -7.80
CA TRP A 45 4.68 -12.26 -7.41
C TRP A 45 4.95 -13.47 -6.51
N ARG A 46 5.91 -14.33 -6.87
CA ARG A 46 6.22 -15.52 -6.07
C ARG A 46 6.74 -15.15 -4.68
N ALA A 47 7.59 -14.14 -4.56
CA ALA A 47 8.10 -13.66 -3.28
C ALA A 47 6.96 -13.17 -2.38
N HIS A 48 6.02 -12.38 -2.91
CA HIS A 48 4.84 -11.95 -2.16
C HIS A 48 3.92 -13.11 -1.78
N MET A 49 3.72 -14.09 -2.66
CA MET A 49 2.96 -15.32 -2.31
C MET A 49 3.62 -16.08 -1.16
N ASN A 50 4.96 -16.17 -1.13
CA ASN A 50 5.68 -16.81 -0.03
C ASN A 50 5.51 -16.03 1.29
N ALA A 51 5.62 -14.69 1.25
CA ALA A 51 5.38 -13.85 2.43
C ALA A 51 3.96 -14.01 2.98
N LEU A 52 2.94 -13.98 2.10
CA LEU A 52 1.55 -14.21 2.50
C LEU A 52 1.32 -15.62 3.06
N ARG A 53 1.96 -16.63 2.47
CA ARG A 53 1.92 -18.01 2.96
C ARG A 53 2.47 -18.11 4.39
N THR A 54 3.58 -17.44 4.69
CA THR A 54 4.14 -17.38 6.05
C THR A 54 3.13 -16.85 7.07
N VAL A 55 2.35 -15.81 6.74
CA VAL A 55 1.29 -15.28 7.61
C VAL A 55 0.29 -16.36 8.00
N VAL A 56 -0.13 -17.18 7.03
CA VAL A 56 -1.12 -18.24 7.24
C VAL A 56 -0.51 -19.44 7.95
N GLU A 57 0.65 -19.93 7.53
CA GLU A 57 1.30 -21.11 8.09
C GLU A 57 1.73 -20.92 9.55
N GLN A 58 2.19 -19.71 9.89
CA GLN A 58 2.56 -19.37 11.26
C GLN A 58 1.40 -18.82 12.08
N ASN A 59 0.18 -18.76 11.51
CA ASN A 59 -1.02 -18.26 12.17
C ASN A 59 -0.83 -16.85 12.78
N LEU A 60 -0.17 -15.96 12.05
CA LEU A 60 0.05 -14.57 12.46
C LEU A 60 -1.24 -13.78 12.30
N SER A 61 -1.62 -12.98 13.30
CA SER A 61 -2.84 -12.16 13.22
C SER A 61 -2.76 -11.12 12.08
N THR A 62 -1.58 -10.54 11.91
CA THR A 62 -1.24 -9.50 10.94
C THR A 62 0.26 -9.54 10.67
N ALA A 63 0.69 -9.15 9.48
CA ALA A 63 2.12 -8.93 9.18
C ALA A 63 2.30 -7.64 8.38
N LEU A 64 3.43 -6.94 8.60
CA LEU A 64 3.88 -5.82 7.79
C LEU A 64 4.95 -6.35 6.81
N ILE A 65 4.65 -6.31 5.52
CA ILE A 65 5.53 -6.76 4.44
C ILE A 65 6.22 -5.53 3.85
N LEU A 66 7.54 -5.61 3.69
CA LEU A 66 8.42 -4.53 3.26
C LEU A 66 9.31 -5.03 2.10
N GLU A 67 9.43 -4.23 1.04
CA GLU A 67 10.48 -4.41 0.04
C GLU A 67 11.85 -3.99 0.62
N ASP A 68 12.96 -4.51 0.11
CA ASP A 68 14.28 -4.39 0.77
C ASP A 68 15.05 -3.10 0.45
N ASP A 69 14.57 -2.37 -0.55
CA ASP A 69 15.09 -1.13 -1.08
C ASP A 69 14.28 0.10 -0.62
N ILE A 70 13.49 -0.04 0.44
CA ILE A 70 12.72 1.06 1.03
C ILE A 70 13.48 1.81 2.12
N ASP A 71 12.90 2.95 2.51
CA ASP A 71 13.33 3.79 3.61
C ASP A 71 12.12 4.52 4.24
N TRP A 72 12.33 5.08 5.43
CA TRP A 72 11.29 5.72 6.22
C TRP A 72 11.85 6.91 7.01
N ASP A 73 10.93 7.74 7.53
CA ASP A 73 11.30 8.84 8.40
C ASP A 73 11.66 8.32 9.80
N ILE A 74 12.68 8.88 10.46
CA ILE A 74 13.05 8.48 11.84
C ILE A 74 11.87 8.55 12.83
N ARG A 75 10.85 9.36 12.53
CA ARG A 75 9.61 9.54 13.31
C ARG A 75 8.53 8.50 12.98
N LEU A 76 8.85 7.43 12.27
CA LEU A 76 7.90 6.39 11.81
C LEU A 76 6.96 5.88 12.90
N LYS A 77 7.44 5.66 14.12
CA LYS A 77 6.59 5.17 15.23
C LYS A 77 5.43 6.12 15.56
N HIS A 78 5.70 7.43 15.54
CA HIS A 78 4.67 8.46 15.71
C HIS A 78 3.72 8.50 14.51
N GLN A 79 4.25 8.40 13.28
CA GLN A 79 3.42 8.31 12.08
C GLN A 79 2.48 7.10 12.12
N LEU A 80 2.96 5.94 12.56
CA LEU A 80 2.17 4.71 12.71
C LEU A 80 1.09 4.82 13.80
N GLN A 81 1.32 5.58 14.87
CA GLN A 81 0.31 5.88 15.88
C GLN A 81 -0.83 6.74 15.31
N ASN A 82 -0.48 7.78 14.54
CA ASN A 82 -1.46 8.61 13.85
C ASN A 82 -2.25 7.81 12.81
N PHE A 83 -1.56 6.97 12.03
CA PHE A 83 -2.21 6.06 11.09
C PHE A 83 -3.16 5.08 11.80
N SER A 84 -2.74 4.47 12.91
CA SER A 84 -3.58 3.61 13.76
C SER A 84 -4.86 4.33 14.24
N LEU A 85 -4.76 5.58 14.70
CA LEU A 85 -5.92 6.36 15.10
C LEU A 85 -6.85 6.64 13.91
N ALA A 86 -6.30 7.10 12.79
CA ALA A 86 -7.06 7.40 11.59
C ALA A 86 -7.77 6.17 11.03
N THR A 87 -7.09 5.02 10.94
CA THR A 87 -7.65 3.76 10.47
C THR A 87 -8.82 3.29 11.34
N ARG A 88 -8.70 3.37 12.67
CA ARG A 88 -9.80 2.99 13.59
C ARG A 88 -11.05 3.84 13.35
N HIS A 89 -10.87 5.15 13.17
CA HIS A 89 -11.97 6.06 12.84
C HIS A 89 -12.55 5.78 11.46
N TYR A 90 -11.69 5.56 10.45
CA TYR A 90 -12.12 5.19 9.11
C TYR A 90 -13.02 3.95 9.15
N LEU A 91 -12.55 2.85 9.76
CA LEU A 91 -13.28 1.59 9.85
C LEU A 91 -14.58 1.71 10.65
N HIS A 92 -14.60 2.51 11.71
CA HIS A 92 -15.81 2.77 12.49
C HIS A 92 -16.90 3.45 11.65
N HIS A 93 -16.52 4.44 10.83
CA HIS A 93 -17.48 5.18 9.99
C HIS A 93 -17.92 4.40 8.76
N THR A 94 -17.05 3.55 8.19
CA THR A 94 -17.40 2.73 7.02
C THR A 94 -18.13 1.44 7.37
N SER A 95 -18.01 0.94 8.61
CA SER A 95 -18.72 -0.27 9.06
C SER A 95 -20.15 0.00 9.57
N SER A 96 -20.53 1.26 9.80
CA SER A 96 -21.86 1.61 10.29
C SER A 96 -22.85 1.73 9.12
N PRO A 97 -23.92 0.93 9.05
CA PRO A 97 -24.99 1.07 8.07
C PRO A 97 -25.82 2.32 8.41
N SER A 98 -25.27 3.50 8.14
CA SER A 98 -26.02 4.75 8.22
C SER A 98 -27.01 4.80 7.05
N THR A 99 -28.29 4.94 7.36
CA THR A 99 -29.37 5.23 6.39
C THR A 99 -29.24 6.61 5.72
N GLN A 100 -28.19 7.37 6.05
CA GLN A 100 -27.83 8.61 5.39
C GLN A 100 -26.35 8.59 5.00
N PRO A 101 -25.99 8.91 3.74
CA PRO A 101 -24.60 9.08 3.36
C PRO A 101 -23.97 10.12 4.29
N PRO A 102 -22.80 9.85 4.89
CA PRO A 102 -22.20 10.76 5.85
C PRO A 102 -22.03 12.13 5.19
N LYS A 103 -22.74 13.14 5.70
CA LYS A 103 -22.59 14.53 5.28
C LYS A 103 -21.31 15.13 5.86
N PHE A 104 -20.13 14.53 5.65
CA PHE A 104 -18.79 15.14 5.79
C PHE A 104 -17.76 14.22 5.10
N ASN A 105 -17.25 14.61 3.94
CA ASN A 105 -16.30 13.81 3.12
C ASN A 105 -14.87 13.78 3.68
N THR A 106 -14.59 14.47 4.78
CA THR A 106 -13.26 14.47 5.43
C THR A 106 -13.40 14.67 6.94
N LEU A 107 -12.74 13.82 7.71
CA LEU A 107 -12.55 13.93 9.16
C LEU A 107 -11.16 14.48 9.44
N SER A 108 -11.02 15.45 10.34
CA SER A 108 -9.71 15.99 10.75
C SER A 108 -9.20 15.27 12.00
N LEU A 109 -8.08 14.55 11.90
CA LEU A 109 -7.51 13.70 12.94
C LEU A 109 -7.29 14.43 14.29
N PRO A 110 -6.78 15.68 14.34
CA PRO A 110 -6.65 16.44 15.59
C PRO A 110 -7.98 16.67 16.33
N SER A 111 -9.11 16.70 15.62
CA SER A 111 -10.44 16.89 16.20
C SER A 111 -11.08 15.58 16.66
N LEU A 112 -10.47 14.44 16.35
CA LEU A 112 -11.01 13.13 16.69
C LEU A 112 -10.65 12.76 18.12
N ARG A 113 -11.66 12.39 18.90
CA ARG A 113 -11.41 11.78 20.21
C ARG A 113 -10.71 10.45 19.99
N SER A 114 -9.63 10.21 20.75
CA SER A 114 -8.99 8.90 20.76
C SER A 114 -10.01 7.88 21.27
N PRO A 115 -10.49 6.93 20.45
CA PRO A 115 -11.26 5.84 20.97
C PRO A 115 -10.33 5.04 21.90
N PRO A 116 -10.87 4.37 22.93
CA PRO A 116 -10.07 3.49 23.77
C PRO A 116 -9.19 2.62 22.88
N LEU A 117 -7.91 2.50 23.23
CA LEU A 117 -7.06 1.52 22.59
C LEU A 117 -7.79 0.18 22.70
N SER A 118 -7.90 -0.53 21.59
CA SER A 118 -8.47 -1.87 21.56
C SER A 118 -7.35 -2.90 21.42
N PRO A 119 -6.41 -3.10 22.37
CA PRO A 119 -5.51 -4.25 22.30
C PRO A 119 -6.37 -5.51 22.15
N PRO A 120 -6.10 -6.43 21.20
CA PRO A 120 -4.89 -6.58 20.36
C PRO A 120 -4.97 -5.98 18.93
N HIS A 121 -5.84 -5.00 18.65
CA HIS A 121 -6.14 -4.45 17.31
C HIS A 121 -5.78 -2.95 17.20
N PRO A 122 -4.49 -2.58 17.21
CA PRO A 122 -4.07 -1.18 17.16
C PRO A 122 -4.59 -0.46 15.91
N TYR A 123 -4.71 -1.15 14.78
CA TYR A 123 -5.25 -0.60 13.52
C TYR A 123 -6.74 -0.94 13.31
N GLY A 124 -7.50 -1.23 14.37
CA GLY A 124 -8.89 -1.64 14.23
C GLY A 124 -9.07 -3.05 13.65
N ARG A 125 -10.32 -3.43 13.36
CA ARG A 125 -10.71 -4.79 12.94
C ARG A 125 -11.33 -4.78 11.55
N GLY A 126 -11.24 -5.92 10.86
CA GLY A 126 -11.96 -6.16 9.62
C GLY A 126 -11.37 -5.45 8.39
N TRP A 127 -10.13 -5.00 8.45
CA TRP A 127 -9.36 -4.62 7.27
C TRP A 127 -8.63 -5.87 6.71
N ASP A 128 -8.41 -5.90 5.41
CA ASP A 128 -7.65 -6.93 4.73
C ASP A 128 -6.22 -6.48 4.43
N VAL A 129 -6.05 -5.24 3.93
CA VAL A 129 -4.76 -4.65 3.58
C VAL A 129 -4.65 -3.20 4.09
N LEU A 130 -3.51 -2.85 4.68
CA LEU A 130 -3.12 -1.46 4.96
C LEU A 130 -1.92 -1.13 4.08
N TRP A 131 -2.09 -0.28 3.08
CA TRP A 131 -1.05 0.07 2.11
C TRP A 131 -0.27 1.30 2.62
N LEU A 132 0.96 1.09 3.07
CA LEU A 132 1.75 2.10 3.79
C LEU A 132 2.88 2.70 2.95
N GLY A 133 3.25 2.02 1.86
CA GLY A 133 4.27 2.45 0.91
C GLY A 133 3.83 2.13 -0.51
N HIS A 134 3.75 3.15 -1.34
CA HIS A 134 3.31 3.10 -2.72
C HIS A 134 3.95 4.25 -3.51
N CYS A 135 3.98 4.14 -4.84
CA CYS A 135 4.47 5.20 -5.73
C CYS A 135 3.38 6.24 -6.06
N GLY A 136 2.14 6.02 -5.65
CA GLY A 136 1.06 6.95 -5.89
C GLY A 136 -0.28 6.27 -5.73
N THR A 137 -1.30 7.07 -5.46
CA THR A 137 -2.71 6.68 -5.39
C THR A 137 -3.54 7.92 -5.73
N SER A 138 -4.75 7.71 -6.24
CA SER A 138 -5.81 8.72 -6.24
C SER A 138 -6.74 8.51 -5.05
N PHE A 139 -7.60 9.49 -4.79
CA PHE A 139 -8.78 9.19 -4.00
C PHE A 139 -9.74 8.32 -4.84
N PRO A 140 -10.57 7.47 -4.21
CA PRO A 140 -11.55 6.70 -4.94
C PRO A 140 -12.54 7.65 -5.63
N SER A 141 -12.68 7.52 -6.94
CA SER A 141 -13.73 8.20 -7.69
C SER A 141 -15.02 7.39 -7.56
N PRO A 142 -16.20 8.02 -7.42
CA PRO A 142 -17.45 7.30 -7.66
C PRO A 142 -17.39 6.79 -9.10
N ILE A 143 -17.32 5.46 -9.31
CA ILE A 143 -17.41 4.91 -10.66
C ILE A 143 -18.81 5.30 -11.17
N PRO A 144 -18.93 5.97 -12.34
CA PRO A 144 -20.23 6.25 -12.93
C PRO A 144 -20.96 4.92 -13.10
N PRO A 145 -22.24 4.79 -12.70
CA PRO A 145 -22.98 3.57 -12.91
C PRO A 145 -23.06 3.30 -14.41
N SER A 146 -22.22 2.41 -14.92
CA SER A 146 -22.44 1.80 -16.22
C SER A 146 -23.78 1.09 -16.13
N SER A 147 -24.72 1.51 -16.97
CA SER A 147 -26.11 1.07 -17.02
C SER A 147 -26.28 -0.42 -16.67
N SER A 148 -27.12 -0.69 -15.67
CA SER A 148 -27.77 -1.97 -15.32
C SER A 148 -27.20 -2.90 -14.24
N SER A 149 -26.23 -2.50 -13.40
CA SER A 149 -25.98 -3.24 -12.14
C SER A 149 -26.17 -2.37 -10.90
N SER A 150 -27.17 -2.73 -10.10
CA SER A 150 -27.44 -2.16 -8.78
C SER A 150 -26.44 -2.70 -7.76
N SER A 151 -25.20 -2.24 -7.83
CA SER A 151 -24.24 -2.36 -6.75
C SER A 151 -23.20 -1.27 -6.94
N SER A 152 -23.34 -0.17 -6.22
CA SER A 152 -22.34 0.89 -6.16
C SER A 152 -20.97 0.27 -5.80
N PRO A 153 -19.88 0.72 -6.43
CA PRO A 153 -18.55 0.38 -5.94
C PRO A 153 -18.42 0.93 -4.52
N SER A 154 -18.08 0.05 -3.58
CA SER A 154 -18.15 0.29 -2.14
C SER A 154 -16.84 0.83 -1.53
N SER A 155 -15.98 1.43 -2.38
CA SER A 155 -14.88 2.26 -1.91
C SER A 155 -15.44 3.57 -1.30
N SER A 156 -15.49 3.64 0.03
CA SER A 156 -15.96 4.83 0.74
C SER A 156 -15.14 6.07 0.35
N ALA A 157 -15.83 7.14 -0.04
CA ALA A 157 -15.24 8.47 -0.27
C ALA A 157 -14.75 9.16 1.01
N LEU A 158 -14.84 8.49 2.17
CA LEU A 158 -14.35 9.00 3.44
C LEU A 158 -12.85 9.23 3.38
N ARG A 159 -12.42 10.38 3.89
CA ARG A 159 -11.00 10.72 4.07
C ARG A 159 -10.77 11.10 5.53
N VAL A 160 -9.63 10.73 6.09
CA VAL A 160 -9.18 11.23 7.40
C VAL A 160 -7.91 12.03 7.17
N SER A 161 -7.95 13.35 7.33
CA SER A 161 -6.81 14.24 7.14
C SER A 161 -6.10 14.52 8.45
N LEU A 162 -4.77 14.61 8.39
CA LEU A 162 -3.89 15.10 9.44
C LEU A 162 -3.16 16.34 8.87
N PRO A 163 -3.69 17.54 9.12
CA PRO A 163 -3.02 18.78 8.74
C PRO A 163 -1.82 19.06 9.65
N ASN A 164 -0.88 19.89 9.18
CA ASN A 164 0.33 20.30 9.91
C ASN A 164 1.21 19.12 10.36
N ASP A 165 1.25 18.06 9.57
CA ASP A 165 2.20 16.96 9.77
C ASP A 165 3.60 17.39 9.32
N HIS A 166 4.45 17.75 10.28
CA HIS A 166 5.84 18.16 10.04
C HIS A 166 6.72 17.07 9.40
N THR A 167 6.22 15.85 9.26
CA THR A 167 6.90 14.76 8.54
C THR A 167 6.55 14.71 7.06
N VAL A 168 5.57 15.49 6.61
CA VAL A 168 5.16 15.62 5.20
C VAL A 168 5.90 16.81 4.56
N PRO A 169 6.49 16.66 3.37
CA PRO A 169 7.11 17.77 2.64
C PRO A 169 6.10 18.81 2.13
N SER A 170 6.61 19.94 1.66
CA SER A 170 5.83 20.94 0.91
C SER A 170 5.34 20.39 -0.43
N HIS A 171 4.35 21.06 -1.03
CA HIS A 171 3.73 20.64 -2.31
C HIS A 171 4.73 20.47 -3.46
N ALA A 172 5.82 21.24 -3.49
CA ALA A 172 6.85 21.14 -4.53
C ALA A 172 7.49 19.75 -4.57
N ASN A 173 7.55 19.08 -3.42
CA ASN A 173 8.25 17.82 -3.19
C ASN A 173 7.29 16.62 -3.08
N LEU A 174 5.98 16.79 -3.34
CA LEU A 174 4.98 15.71 -3.35
C LEU A 174 4.94 15.01 -4.71
N ARG A 175 5.94 14.16 -4.97
CA ARG A 175 6.03 13.28 -6.14
C ARG A 175 6.89 12.04 -5.83
N PRO A 176 6.64 10.90 -6.48
CA PRO A 176 7.32 9.64 -6.16
C PRO A 176 8.72 9.50 -6.76
N HIS A 177 9.06 10.32 -7.76
CA HIS A 177 10.42 10.52 -8.25
C HIS A 177 10.50 11.82 -9.06
N PRO A 178 11.69 12.37 -9.37
CA PRO A 178 11.83 13.69 -10.00
C PRO A 178 11.08 13.86 -11.33
N PHE A 179 10.95 12.78 -12.09
CA PHE A 179 10.30 12.75 -13.42
C PHE A 179 8.83 12.30 -13.38
N ALA A 180 8.31 11.93 -12.21
CA ALA A 180 6.91 11.61 -12.06
C ALA A 180 6.05 12.87 -12.11
N LEU A 181 4.78 12.69 -12.47
CA LEU A 181 3.76 13.69 -12.20
C LEU A 181 3.63 13.89 -10.67
N PRO A 182 3.36 15.12 -10.22
CA PRO A 182 3.11 15.38 -8.82
C PRO A 182 1.78 14.76 -8.37
N ASP A 183 1.62 14.61 -7.06
CA ASP A 183 0.39 14.14 -6.41
C ASP A 183 -0.74 15.18 -6.52
N ALA A 184 -1.22 15.44 -7.74
CA ALA A 184 -2.03 16.59 -8.09
C ALA A 184 -3.35 16.68 -7.28
N GLU A 185 -3.99 15.53 -7.01
CA GLU A 185 -5.24 15.50 -6.26
C GLU A 185 -5.03 15.86 -4.78
N LEU A 186 -3.93 15.40 -4.17
CA LEU A 186 -3.55 15.76 -2.81
C LEU A 186 -3.19 17.25 -2.72
N ILE A 187 -2.32 17.72 -3.64
CA ILE A 187 -1.84 19.12 -3.70
C ILE A 187 -2.99 20.13 -3.90
N SER A 188 -3.98 19.77 -4.71
CA SER A 188 -5.12 20.65 -4.98
C SER A 188 -6.19 20.63 -3.88
N SER A 189 -6.29 19.53 -3.12
CA SER A 189 -7.34 19.33 -2.11
C SER A 189 -6.94 19.78 -0.70
N TYR A 190 -5.64 19.82 -0.38
CA TYR A 190 -5.16 20.05 0.98
C TYR A 190 -4.01 21.07 1.03
N PRO A 191 -3.83 21.79 2.15
CA PRO A 191 -2.65 22.63 2.36
C PRO A 191 -1.35 21.80 2.42
N PRO A 192 -0.17 22.44 2.25
CA PRO A 192 1.12 21.79 2.50
C PRO A 192 1.18 21.15 3.88
N HIS A 193 2.04 20.14 4.05
CA HIS A 193 2.18 19.39 5.31
C HIS A 193 0.89 18.69 5.74
N THR A 194 0.11 18.15 4.80
CA THR A 194 -1.09 17.37 5.11
C THR A 194 -0.91 15.90 4.71
N ARG A 195 -1.23 15.00 5.63
CA ARG A 195 -1.34 13.56 5.38
C ARG A 195 -2.81 13.15 5.33
N VAL A 196 -3.18 12.23 4.44
CA VAL A 196 -4.58 11.79 4.26
C VAL A 196 -4.65 10.27 4.25
N ILE A 197 -5.59 9.72 5.01
CA ILE A 197 -5.89 8.29 5.10
C ILE A 197 -7.24 8.04 4.42
N HIS A 198 -7.30 7.08 3.51
CA HIS A 198 -8.49 6.81 2.68
C HIS A 198 -8.44 5.39 2.08
N ALA A 199 -9.49 4.97 1.38
CA ALA A 199 -9.41 3.76 0.56
C ALA A 199 -8.50 4.01 -0.67
N PRO A 200 -7.68 3.04 -1.10
CA PRO A 200 -6.83 3.19 -2.28
C PRO A 200 -7.64 3.37 -3.57
N GLY A 201 -7.13 4.19 -4.48
CA GLY A 201 -7.69 4.37 -5.82
C GLY A 201 -7.25 3.26 -6.78
N LEU A 202 -7.89 3.19 -7.95
CA LEU A 202 -7.58 2.19 -9.00
C LEU A 202 -6.13 2.25 -9.50
N ASN A 203 -5.50 3.42 -9.43
CA ASN A 203 -4.12 3.65 -9.86
C ASN A 203 -3.08 3.45 -8.74
N THR A 204 -3.47 2.85 -7.61
CA THR A 204 -2.50 2.55 -6.54
C THR A 204 -1.48 1.53 -7.03
N THR A 205 -0.20 1.89 -7.00
CA THR A 205 0.89 1.07 -7.58
C THR A 205 2.13 1.10 -6.68
N CYS A 206 3.04 0.16 -6.92
CA CYS A 206 4.16 -0.21 -6.06
C CYS A 206 3.74 -0.76 -4.69
N THR A 207 4.54 -1.67 -4.16
CA THR A 207 4.26 -2.40 -2.91
C THR A 207 5.37 -2.26 -1.89
N GLN A 208 6.05 -1.10 -1.86
CA GLN A 208 7.14 -0.81 -0.93
C GLN A 208 6.81 -1.25 0.50
N SER A 209 5.57 -0.98 0.92
CA SER A 209 5.08 -1.50 2.19
C SER A 209 3.57 -1.69 2.19
N TYR A 210 3.15 -2.87 2.66
CA TYR A 210 1.75 -3.09 3.04
C TYR A 210 1.66 -4.05 4.22
N ALA A 211 0.73 -3.79 5.13
CA ALA A 211 0.31 -4.75 6.12
C ALA A 211 -0.86 -5.58 5.61
N VAL A 212 -0.91 -6.84 6.02
CA VAL A 212 -1.99 -7.77 5.67
C VAL A 212 -2.52 -8.42 6.94
N SER A 213 -3.84 -8.57 7.05
CA SER A 213 -4.45 -9.36 8.13
C SER A 213 -4.43 -10.84 7.79
N HIS A 214 -4.55 -11.72 8.78
CA HIS A 214 -4.64 -13.17 8.52
C HIS A 214 -5.76 -13.52 7.51
N ALA A 215 -6.91 -12.84 7.63
CA ALA A 215 -8.03 -12.99 6.69
C ALA A 215 -7.65 -12.48 5.28
N GLY A 216 -7.06 -11.28 5.20
CA GLY A 216 -6.57 -10.71 3.95
C GLY A 216 -5.55 -11.60 3.24
N ALA A 217 -4.61 -12.19 3.99
CA ALA A 217 -3.60 -13.08 3.42
C ALA A 217 -4.23 -14.33 2.79
N ARG A 218 -5.25 -14.91 3.43
CA ARG A 218 -6.01 -16.04 2.86
C ARG A 218 -6.79 -15.65 1.60
N LYS A 219 -7.43 -14.47 1.61
CA LYS A 219 -8.14 -13.94 0.43
C LYS A 219 -7.18 -13.71 -0.74
N LEU A 220 -6.03 -13.10 -0.49
CA LEU A 220 -5.00 -12.84 -1.50
C LEU A 220 -4.34 -14.12 -2.01
N LEU A 221 -4.03 -15.10 -1.15
CA LEU A 221 -3.50 -16.39 -1.58
C LEU A 221 -4.51 -17.18 -2.41
N TYR A 222 -5.78 -17.16 -2.02
CA TYR A 222 -6.83 -17.77 -2.83
C TYR A 222 -6.91 -17.06 -4.19
N LYS A 223 -7.04 -15.73 -4.20
CA LYS A 223 -7.22 -14.99 -5.43
C LYS A 223 -6.00 -15.04 -6.35
N PHE A 224 -4.83 -14.69 -5.85
CA PHE A 224 -3.62 -14.50 -6.65
C PHE A 224 -2.64 -15.66 -6.62
N GLY A 225 -2.81 -16.58 -5.66
CA GLY A 225 -2.05 -17.82 -5.63
C GLY A 225 -2.71 -18.96 -6.40
N THR A 226 -4.02 -18.88 -6.67
CA THR A 226 -4.76 -19.98 -7.32
C THR A 226 -5.61 -19.57 -8.51
N GLU A 227 -6.23 -18.39 -8.50
CA GLU A 227 -7.16 -18.00 -9.57
C GLU A 227 -6.53 -17.11 -10.63
N SER A 228 -5.76 -16.09 -10.23
CA SER A 228 -5.33 -15.03 -11.14
C SER A 228 -3.87 -14.61 -11.02
N PHE A 229 -3.19 -14.50 -12.15
CA PHE A 229 -1.92 -13.79 -12.28
C PHE A 229 -1.74 -13.28 -13.71
N THR A 230 -1.99 -11.99 -13.94
CA THR A 230 -2.04 -11.42 -15.32
C THR A 230 -1.14 -10.20 -15.52
N LYS A 231 -0.62 -9.62 -14.44
CA LYS A 231 0.22 -8.42 -14.45
C LYS A 231 1.08 -8.36 -13.18
N GLY A 232 1.87 -7.29 -13.03
CA GLY A 232 2.66 -7.04 -11.81
C GLY A 232 1.84 -7.15 -10.53
N TRP A 233 2.46 -7.65 -9.46
CA TRP A 233 1.81 -7.88 -8.16
C TRP A 233 1.15 -6.61 -7.62
N ASP A 234 1.84 -5.49 -7.71
CA ASP A 234 1.36 -4.19 -7.26
C ASP A 234 0.08 -3.75 -7.99
N LEU A 235 0.03 -3.90 -9.32
CA LEU A 235 -1.13 -3.58 -10.13
C LEU A 235 -2.33 -4.48 -9.80
N MET A 236 -2.11 -5.79 -9.63
CA MET A 236 -3.17 -6.71 -9.22
C MET A 236 -3.71 -6.39 -7.83
N LEU A 237 -2.84 -6.07 -6.88
CA LEU A 237 -3.24 -5.67 -5.53
C LEU A 237 -4.03 -4.36 -5.56
N GLY A 238 -3.62 -3.40 -6.40
CA GLY A 238 -4.31 -2.13 -6.62
C GLY A 238 -5.73 -2.33 -7.10
N GLU A 239 -5.89 -3.13 -8.16
CA GLU A 239 -7.19 -3.50 -8.72
C GLU A 239 -8.07 -4.28 -7.74
N TRP A 240 -7.48 -5.18 -6.95
CA TRP A 240 -8.20 -5.91 -5.89
C TRP A 240 -8.74 -4.97 -4.83
N CYS A 241 -7.90 -4.09 -4.32
CA CYS A 241 -8.29 -3.09 -3.34
C CYS A 241 -9.28 -2.05 -3.88
N ALA A 242 -9.27 -1.79 -5.19
CA ALA A 242 -10.26 -0.95 -5.87
C ALA A 242 -11.55 -1.69 -6.23
N GLY A 243 -11.69 -2.99 -5.89
CA GLY A 243 -12.89 -3.79 -6.09
C GLY A 243 -13.09 -4.35 -7.50
N VAL A 244 -12.08 -4.27 -8.38
CA VAL A 244 -12.16 -4.77 -9.77
C VAL A 244 -12.44 -6.27 -9.83
N TYR A 245 -11.90 -7.03 -8.88
CA TYR A 245 -12.06 -8.49 -8.81
C TYR A 245 -13.33 -8.97 -8.08
N SER A 246 -14.08 -8.06 -7.44
CA SER A 246 -15.30 -8.39 -6.68
C SER A 246 -16.52 -8.58 -7.58
N HIS A 247 -16.49 -8.02 -8.79
CA HIS A 247 -17.52 -8.22 -9.80
C HIS A 247 -16.96 -9.19 -10.82
N GLY A 248 -17.65 -10.31 -11.09
CA GLY A 248 -17.21 -11.43 -11.91
C GLY A 248 -16.93 -11.12 -13.39
N GLN A 249 -16.05 -10.16 -13.69
CA GLN A 249 -15.41 -10.01 -14.99
C GLN A 249 -14.24 -10.99 -15.10
N GLY A 250 -14.57 -12.28 -15.07
CA GLY A 250 -13.76 -13.23 -15.82
C GLY A 250 -13.90 -12.88 -17.30
N ARG A 251 -12.86 -12.33 -17.91
CA ARG A 251 -12.73 -12.18 -19.38
C ARG A 251 -12.59 -13.58 -20.04
N GLY A 252 -13.58 -14.45 -19.87
CA GLY A 252 -13.55 -15.81 -20.39
C GLY A 252 -14.82 -16.63 -20.25
N ALA A 253 -15.97 -16.03 -19.91
CA ALA A 253 -17.25 -16.74 -19.88
C ALA A 253 -18.04 -16.50 -21.18
N GLU A 254 -17.50 -16.95 -22.31
CA GLU A 254 -18.33 -17.23 -23.48
C GLU A 254 -18.75 -18.70 -23.44
N ALA A 255 -20.07 -18.90 -23.43
CA ALA A 255 -20.77 -20.13 -23.77
C ALA A 255 -20.45 -21.40 -22.94
N ASP A 256 -21.05 -21.53 -21.75
CA ASP A 256 -21.82 -22.76 -21.50
C ASP A 256 -22.91 -22.59 -20.44
N GLY A 257 -24.13 -22.96 -20.80
CA GLY A 257 -25.36 -22.73 -20.03
C GLY A 257 -25.53 -23.66 -18.83
N LYS A 258 -24.57 -23.69 -17.89
CA LYS A 258 -24.70 -24.42 -16.63
C LYS A 258 -24.82 -23.47 -15.44
N LYS A 259 -26.08 -23.14 -15.10
CA LYS A 259 -26.48 -22.68 -13.77
C LYS A 259 -26.03 -23.71 -12.73
N GLY A 260 -25.06 -23.36 -11.89
CA GLY A 260 -24.76 -24.21 -10.74
C GLY A 260 -23.38 -24.02 -10.13
N ARG A 261 -23.15 -22.87 -9.50
CA ARG A 261 -22.41 -22.78 -8.24
C ARG A 261 -22.87 -21.49 -7.57
N ARG A 262 -23.28 -21.57 -6.29
CA ARG A 262 -23.43 -20.38 -5.46
C ARG A 262 -22.07 -19.68 -5.51
N GLU A 263 -22.00 -18.58 -6.23
CA GLU A 263 -20.90 -17.63 -6.11
C GLU A 263 -20.82 -17.33 -4.61
N ALA A 264 -19.72 -17.72 -3.97
CA ALA A 264 -19.45 -17.22 -2.64
C ALA A 264 -19.52 -15.70 -2.79
N GLU A 265 -20.42 -15.05 -2.06
CA GLU A 265 -20.38 -13.60 -1.88
C GLU A 265 -18.94 -13.25 -1.54
N GLY A 266 -18.17 -12.78 -2.52
CA GLY A 266 -16.77 -12.48 -2.35
C GLY A 266 -16.74 -11.29 -1.41
N GLU A 267 -16.37 -11.53 -0.14
CA GLU A 267 -16.25 -10.46 0.84
C GLU A 267 -15.38 -9.36 0.24
N GLU A 268 -15.97 -8.18 0.10
CA GLU A 268 -15.33 -7.00 -0.46
C GLU A 268 -13.96 -6.74 0.20
N ALA A 269 -12.95 -6.49 -0.63
CA ALA A 269 -11.61 -6.14 -0.18
C ALA A 269 -11.65 -4.86 0.65
N ARG A 270 -11.32 -4.95 1.95
CA ARG A 270 -11.25 -3.79 2.84
C ARG A 270 -9.82 -3.27 2.93
N CYS A 271 -9.46 -2.41 1.99
CA CYS A 271 -8.13 -1.79 1.91
C CYS A 271 -8.14 -0.33 2.37
N ILE A 272 -7.06 0.09 3.03
CA ILE A 272 -6.85 1.48 3.48
C ILE A 272 -5.42 1.87 3.14
N THR A 273 -5.22 3.07 2.61
CA THR A 273 -3.91 3.64 2.28
C THR A 273 -3.70 4.97 3.00
N VAL A 274 -2.49 5.51 2.89
CA VAL A 274 -2.08 6.83 3.39
C VAL A 274 -1.23 7.57 2.37
N GLN A 275 -1.59 8.82 2.08
CA GLN A 275 -0.87 9.68 1.14
C GLN A 275 -0.47 11.01 1.83
N PRO A 276 0.81 11.44 1.76
CA PRO A 276 1.94 10.70 1.19
C PRO A 276 2.27 9.41 1.96
N PRO A 277 3.01 8.46 1.37
CA PRO A 277 3.30 7.18 2.00
C PRO A 277 4.20 7.33 3.24
N LEU A 278 4.19 6.33 4.13
CA LEU A 278 5.08 6.25 5.30
C LEU A 278 6.41 5.57 4.98
N PHE A 279 6.39 4.66 4.02
CA PHE A 279 7.56 4.02 3.47
C PHE A 279 7.70 4.43 2.01
N ALA A 280 8.88 4.85 1.62
CA ALA A 280 9.15 5.21 0.24
C ALA A 280 10.34 4.42 -0.29
N GLN A 281 10.37 4.27 -1.59
CA GLN A 281 11.52 3.71 -2.31
C GLN A 281 12.77 4.54 -2.00
N HIS A 282 13.86 3.87 -1.63
CA HIS A 282 15.16 4.52 -1.55
C HIS A 282 15.92 4.31 -2.85
N TYR A 283 16.26 5.41 -3.50
CA TYR A 283 17.07 5.40 -4.70
C TYR A 283 18.52 5.61 -4.28
N GLY A 284 19.27 4.51 -4.11
CA GLY A 284 20.69 4.55 -3.80
C GLY A 284 21.55 4.80 -5.05
N ARG A 285 22.80 5.24 -4.83
CA ARG A 285 23.74 5.48 -5.93
C ARG A 285 24.02 4.17 -6.66
N GLY A 286 23.84 4.16 -7.98
CA GLY A 286 24.00 2.95 -8.79
C GLY A 286 22.86 1.93 -8.63
N GLY A 287 21.72 2.31 -8.06
CA GLY A 287 20.55 1.44 -7.90
C GLY A 287 20.13 0.75 -9.21
N ALA A 288 19.83 -0.54 -9.09
CA ALA A 288 19.33 -1.43 -10.15
C ALA A 288 18.05 -2.12 -9.66
N SER A 289 17.30 -2.75 -10.56
CA SER A 289 16.11 -3.50 -10.20
C SER A 289 16.00 -4.71 -11.12
N ASP A 290 15.65 -5.84 -10.50
CA ASP A 290 15.52 -7.15 -11.15
C ASP A 290 14.06 -7.44 -11.57
N ILE A 291 13.13 -6.51 -11.33
CA ILE A 291 11.70 -6.63 -11.66
C ILE A 291 11.37 -5.83 -12.93
N THR A 292 11.53 -4.51 -12.84
CA THR A 292 11.42 -3.50 -13.92
C THR A 292 12.44 -2.39 -13.68
N ALA A 293 12.85 -1.61 -14.69
CA ALA A 293 13.90 -0.60 -14.50
C ALA A 293 13.59 0.34 -13.30
N PRO A 294 14.58 0.69 -12.44
CA PRO A 294 14.35 1.52 -11.25
C PRO A 294 13.60 2.82 -11.59
N GLY A 295 12.52 3.10 -10.86
CA GLY A 295 11.67 4.28 -11.10
C GLY A 295 11.13 4.35 -12.53
N GLY A 296 10.80 3.20 -13.12
CA GLY A 296 10.37 3.10 -14.52
C GLY A 296 11.46 3.45 -15.54
N GLY A 297 12.74 3.47 -15.13
CA GLY A 297 13.87 3.84 -15.97
C GLY A 297 14.29 5.32 -15.89
N TYR A 298 13.67 6.11 -15.02
CA TYR A 298 13.87 7.57 -14.95
C TYR A 298 14.80 8.02 -13.82
N ILE A 299 15.60 7.15 -13.22
CA ILE A 299 16.38 7.54 -12.04
C ILE A 299 17.76 8.03 -12.43
N ASP A 300 18.14 9.19 -11.91
CA ASP A 300 19.52 9.64 -11.88
C ASP A 300 20.34 8.75 -10.94
N ARG A 301 21.06 7.79 -11.53
CA ARG A 301 21.93 6.85 -10.79
C ARG A 301 23.09 7.53 -10.05
N GLY A 302 23.29 8.83 -10.26
CA GLY A 302 24.31 9.64 -9.59
C GLY A 302 23.86 10.27 -8.27
N ARG A 303 22.57 10.26 -7.94
CA ARG A 303 22.03 10.91 -6.74
C ARG A 303 21.26 9.94 -5.85
N GLU A 304 21.51 10.06 -4.55
CA GLU A 304 20.73 9.34 -3.54
C GLU A 304 19.53 10.17 -3.11
N MET A 305 18.36 9.54 -3.01
CA MET A 305 17.17 10.21 -2.48
C MET A 305 16.13 9.21 -1.98
N THR A 306 15.33 9.65 -1.01
CA THR A 306 14.10 8.98 -0.60
C THR A 306 12.96 10.00 -0.76
N PRO A 307 12.11 9.88 -1.80
CA PRO A 307 10.95 10.75 -2.00
C PRO A 307 10.06 10.77 -0.75
N TYR A 308 9.35 11.88 -0.53
CA TYR A 308 8.42 12.09 0.59
C TYR A 308 9.02 12.09 2.01
N VAL A 309 10.17 11.47 2.24
CA VAL A 309 10.73 11.26 3.56
C VAL A 309 11.67 12.42 3.92
N ARG A 310 11.25 13.25 4.90
CA ARG A 310 12.02 14.43 5.35
C ARG A 310 13.28 14.06 6.12
N LEU A 311 13.17 13.21 7.14
CA LEU A 311 14.31 12.74 7.92
C LEU A 311 14.57 11.27 7.65
N SER A 312 15.12 10.99 6.47
CA SER A 312 15.44 9.65 5.98
C SER A 312 16.42 8.94 6.90
N VAL A 313 16.09 7.71 7.29
CA VAL A 313 16.98 6.86 8.08
C VAL A 313 18.23 6.50 7.30
N ARG A 314 18.08 6.14 6.01
CA ARG A 314 19.24 5.78 5.17
C ARG A 314 20.17 6.97 4.92
N LEU A 315 19.64 8.14 4.59
CA LEU A 315 20.45 9.32 4.28
C LEU A 315 21.04 9.96 5.55
N ASN A 316 20.42 9.75 6.71
CA ASN A 316 20.97 10.12 8.02
C ASN A 316 21.75 9.01 8.72
N MET A 317 22.02 7.87 8.08
CA MET A 317 22.58 6.68 8.74
C MET A 317 23.84 6.97 9.56
N GLY A 318 24.78 7.72 8.97
CA GLY A 318 26.03 8.09 9.64
C GLY A 318 25.80 8.93 10.90
N ARG A 319 24.78 9.78 10.92
CA ARG A 319 24.39 10.61 12.08
C ARG A 319 23.75 9.77 13.17
N LEU A 320 22.80 8.92 12.77
CA LEU A 320 22.10 8.01 13.68
C LEU A 320 23.06 7.03 14.37
N VAL A 321 24.06 6.51 13.65
CA VAL A 321 25.07 5.61 14.23
C VAL A 321 25.96 6.31 15.26
N ARG A 322 26.23 7.62 15.11
CA ARG A 322 26.97 8.41 16.09
C ARG A 322 26.14 8.78 17.33
N GLY A 323 24.82 8.61 17.26
CA GLY A 323 23.89 9.03 18.31
C GLY A 323 23.49 10.50 18.21
N ASP A 324 23.67 11.13 17.04
CA ASP A 324 23.21 12.50 16.77
C ASP A 324 21.69 12.59 16.98
N GLY A 325 21.22 13.68 17.61
CA GLY A 325 19.79 13.90 17.87
C GLY A 325 19.01 14.36 16.64
N GLU A 326 17.67 14.39 16.72
CA GLU A 326 16.79 14.81 15.60
C GLU A 326 17.17 16.18 15.02
N GLY A 327 17.54 17.15 15.87
CA GLY A 327 17.93 18.51 15.44
C GLY A 327 19.27 18.59 14.70
N GLU A 328 20.06 17.52 14.68
CA GLU A 328 21.33 17.42 13.98
C GLU A 328 21.22 16.63 12.67
N LEU A 329 20.04 16.07 12.40
CA LEU A 329 19.75 15.32 11.19
C LEU A 329 19.52 16.27 10.01
N GLU A 330 19.90 15.81 8.83
CA GLU A 330 19.65 16.51 7.59
C GLU A 330 18.20 16.26 7.15
N ASP A 331 17.46 17.34 6.92
CA ASP A 331 16.17 17.30 6.24
C ASP A 331 16.40 17.24 4.73
N GLN A 332 15.88 16.20 4.09
CA GLN A 332 15.99 15.99 2.65
C GLN A 332 15.03 16.88 1.85
N TRP A 333 13.97 17.37 2.49
CA TRP A 333 12.95 18.20 1.86
C TRP A 333 12.61 19.42 2.73
N PRO A 334 13.59 20.31 2.97
CA PRO A 334 13.35 21.54 3.70
C PRO A 334 12.38 22.45 2.90
N ASP A 335 11.72 23.34 3.64
CA ASP A 335 10.74 24.29 3.10
C ASP A 335 11.40 25.53 2.50
#